data_AF-A0A1V3P0A0-F1
#
_entry.id   AF-A0A1V3P0A0-F1
#
_cell.length_a   1.000
_cell.length_b   1.000
_cell.length_c   1.000
_cell.angle_alpha   90.00
_cell.angle_beta   90.00
_cell.angle_gamma   90.00
#
_symmetry.space_group_name_H-M   'P 1'
#
loop_
_entity.id
_entity.type
_entity.pdbx_description
1 polymer ?
#
loop_
_entity_poly.entity_id
_entity_poly.type
_entity_poly.pdbx_seq_one_letter_code
_entity_poly.pdbx_strand_id
1 'polypeptide(L)'
;MNLPSIPTDNLYKFCAVSGVVLLLFGATFPVQKLFDTQNNLDQVRTEEQILSLQIADLQEDFHRVNSDLETLQKDTTAAEANPRAADLPSLRARSTTAGTTINAVKKQSRQLALINVRQQGNFEHLKHLIQRLWLYVAAAAIFMLGGLQLAFFGFRCWYYRVQKPADDLLQRQIRESSS
;
A
#
# COMPACT_ATOMS: atom_id res chain seq x y z
N MET A 1 4.56 18.84 60.08
CA MET A 1 4.45 19.59 58.83
C MET A 1 3.26 19.05 58.05
N ASN A 2 2.21 19.84 57.86
CA ASN A 2 1.06 19.44 57.03
C ASN A 2 1.44 19.65 55.58
N LEU A 3 1.73 18.57 54.85
CA LEU A 3 1.92 18.64 53.41
C LEU A 3 0.57 19.00 52.75
N PRO A 4 0.53 19.99 51.85
CA PRO A 4 -0.70 20.32 51.14
C PRO A 4 -1.18 19.12 50.33
N SER A 5 -2.43 18.70 50.54
CA SER A 5 -3.03 17.61 49.78
C SER A 5 -3.29 18.08 48.35
N ILE A 6 -2.51 17.55 47.41
CA ILE A 6 -2.76 17.76 45.98
C ILE A 6 -4.17 17.22 45.67
N PRO A 7 -5.01 17.95 44.92
CA PRO A 7 -6.35 17.48 44.56
C PRO A 7 -6.25 16.23 43.69
N THR A 8 -6.42 15.06 44.31
CA THR A 8 -6.27 13.74 43.69
C THR A 8 -7.41 13.40 42.72
N ASP A 9 -8.54 14.10 42.78
CA ASP A 9 -9.67 13.92 41.87
C ASP A 9 -9.29 14.22 40.40
N ASN A 10 -8.51 15.28 40.17
CA ASN A 10 -8.08 15.65 38.83
C ASN A 10 -7.15 14.59 38.22
N LEU A 11 -6.40 13.85 39.04
CA LEU A 11 -5.49 12.81 38.57
C LEU A 11 -6.25 11.60 38.01
N TYR A 12 -7.27 11.10 38.71
CA TYR A 12 -8.02 9.91 38.26
C TYR A 12 -8.80 10.18 36.99
N LYS A 13 -9.43 11.36 36.89
CA LYS A 13 -10.12 11.81 35.67
C LYS A 13 -9.14 11.96 34.51
N PHE A 14 -7.98 12.55 34.76
CA PHE A 14 -6.93 12.68 33.74
C PHE A 14 -6.47 11.31 33.23
N CYS A 15 -6.19 10.35 34.12
CA CYS A 15 -5.84 8.98 33.71
C CYS A 15 -6.95 8.33 32.89
N ALA A 16 -8.21 8.45 33.33
CA ALA A 16 -9.36 7.87 32.64
C ALA A 16 -9.48 8.42 31.20
N VAL A 17 -9.48 9.75 31.06
CA VAL A 17 -9.59 10.43 29.76
C VAL A 17 -8.38 10.14 28.88
N SER A 18 -7.17 10.17 29.44
CA SER A 18 -5.94 9.84 28.69
C SER A 18 -5.97 8.42 28.15
N GLY A 19 -6.48 7.46 28.93
CA GLY A 19 -6.65 6.07 28.49
C GLY A 19 -7.60 5.94 27.30
N VAL A 20 -8.72 6.66 27.33
CA VAL A 20 -9.67 6.72 26.21
C VAL A 20 -9.04 7.36 24.97
N VAL A 21 -8.27 8.45 25.14
CA VAL A 21 -7.57 9.08 24.02
C VAL A 21 -6.55 8.12 23.39
N LEU A 22 -5.79 7.37 24.20
CA LEU A 22 -4.85 6.36 23.69
C LEU A 22 -5.56 5.23 22.93
N LEU A 23 -6.73 4.79 23.40
CA LEU A 23 -7.56 3.82 22.69
C LEU A 23 -8.00 4.34 21.31
N LEU A 24 -8.51 5.57 21.24
CA LEU A 24 -8.94 6.19 20.00
C LEU A 24 -7.77 6.39 19.03
N PHE A 25 -6.62 6.84 19.54
CA PHE A 25 -5.42 7.01 18.72
C PHE A 25 -4.90 5.67 18.21
N GLY A 26 -4.81 4.67 19.07
CA GLY A 26 -4.40 3.31 18.72
C GLY A 26 -5.31 2.66 17.68
N ALA A 27 -6.62 2.96 17.69
CA ALA A 27 -7.56 2.43 16.71
C ALA A 27 -7.53 3.17 15.36
N THR A 28 -7.46 4.50 15.37
CA THR A 28 -7.62 5.31 14.14
C THR A 28 -6.34 5.39 13.30
N PHE A 29 -5.18 5.52 13.95
CA PHE A 29 -3.90 5.66 13.26
C PHE A 29 -3.54 4.50 12.31
N PRO A 30 -3.62 3.21 12.70
CA PRO A 30 -3.29 2.11 11.79
C PRO A 30 -4.29 1.99 10.63
N VAL A 31 -5.57 2.34 10.84
CA VAL A 31 -6.59 2.33 9.79
C VAL A 31 -6.25 3.34 8.70
N GLN A 32 -5.85 4.56 9.07
CA GLN A 32 -5.40 5.55 8.08
C GLN A 32 -4.20 5.05 7.27
N LYS A 33 -3.22 4.42 7.94
CA LYS A 33 -2.04 3.85 7.26
C LYS A 33 -2.36 2.65 6.38
N LEU A 34 -3.38 1.88 6.73
CA LEU A 34 -3.88 0.78 5.90
C LEU A 34 -4.46 1.31 4.58
N PHE A 35 -5.28 2.36 4.64
CA PHE A 35 -5.83 3.00 3.44
C PHE A 35 -4.74 3.59 2.55
N ASP A 36 -3.74 4.28 3.12
CA ASP A 36 -2.59 4.78 2.35
C ASP A 36 -1.88 3.63 1.62
N THR A 37 -1.73 2.47 2.29
CA THR A 37 -1.05 1.30 1.73
C THR A 37 -1.89 0.63 0.64
N GLN A 38 -3.22 0.57 0.80
CA GLN A 38 -4.14 0.06 -0.21
C GLN A 38 -4.10 0.90 -1.49
N ASN A 39 -4.14 2.23 -1.37
CA ASN A 39 -4.05 3.13 -2.52
C ASN A 39 -2.75 2.92 -3.32
N ASN A 40 -1.62 2.73 -2.61
CA ASN A 40 -0.34 2.43 -3.26
C ASN A 40 -0.35 1.05 -3.93
N LEU A 41 -0.97 0.05 -3.31
CA LEU A 41 -1.11 -1.29 -3.88
C LEU A 41 -1.94 -1.26 -5.17
N ASP A 42 -3.03 -0.51 -5.18
CA ASP A 42 -3.91 -0.36 -6.34
C ASP A 42 -3.21 0.35 -7.50
N GLN A 43 -2.36 1.35 -7.20
CA GLN A 43 -1.52 1.97 -8.21
C GLN A 43 -0.53 0.96 -8.83
N VAL A 44 0.19 0.20 -7.99
CA VAL A 44 1.14 -0.82 -8.47
C VAL A 44 0.44 -1.88 -9.32
N ARG A 45 -0.77 -2.29 -8.93
CA ARG A 45 -1.58 -3.27 -9.69
C ARG A 45 -2.03 -2.72 -11.05
N THR A 46 -2.38 -1.43 -11.11
CA THR A 46 -2.75 -0.77 -12.36
C THR A 46 -1.53 -0.69 -13.30
N GLU A 47 -0.36 -0.33 -12.77
CA GLU A 47 0.90 -0.32 -13.52
C GLU A 47 1.26 -1.73 -14.06
N GLU A 48 1.06 -2.78 -13.26
CA GLU A 48 1.24 -4.17 -13.68
C GLU A 48 0.31 -4.56 -14.83
N GLN A 49 -0.97 -4.17 -14.76
CA GLN A 49 -1.93 -4.44 -15.84
C GLN A 49 -1.53 -3.74 -17.14
N ILE A 50 -1.14 -2.46 -17.08
CA ILE A 50 -0.66 -1.72 -18.25
C ILE A 50 0.57 -2.42 -18.86
N LEU A 51 1.50 -2.88 -18.02
CA LEU A 51 2.67 -3.60 -18.49
C LEU A 51 2.31 -4.93 -19.16
N SER A 52 1.36 -5.68 -18.61
CA SER A 52 0.92 -6.95 -19.19
C SER A 52 0.32 -6.76 -20.58
N LEU A 53 -0.41 -5.67 -20.81
CA LEU A 53 -0.93 -5.29 -22.13
C LEU A 53 0.20 -4.93 -23.09
N GLN A 54 1.19 -4.14 -22.65
CA GLN A 54 2.36 -3.80 -23.48
C GLN A 54 3.19 -5.02 -23.88
N ILE A 55 3.29 -6.02 -22.99
CA ILE A 55 3.96 -7.29 -23.30
C ILE A 55 3.17 -8.06 -24.36
N ALA A 56 1.84 -8.11 -24.25
CA ALA A 56 0.97 -8.77 -25.22
C ALA A 56 1.08 -8.12 -26.61
N ASP A 57 1.04 -6.79 -26.68
CA ASP A 57 1.22 -6.05 -27.94
C ASP A 57 2.59 -6.33 -28.58
N LEU A 58 3.66 -6.36 -27.77
CA LEU A 58 5.01 -6.65 -28.27
C LEU A 58 5.14 -8.10 -28.77
N GLN A 59 4.47 -9.05 -28.11
CA GLN A 59 4.43 -10.43 -28.57
C GLN A 59 3.73 -10.57 -29.91
N GLU A 60 2.64 -9.82 -30.13
CA GLU A 60 1.95 -9.77 -31.42
C GLU A 60 2.85 -9.17 -32.51
N ASP A 61 3.51 -8.04 -32.24
CA ASP A 61 4.45 -7.42 -33.18
C ASP A 61 5.63 -8.33 -33.52
N PHE A 62 6.17 -9.04 -32.53
CA PHE A 62 7.22 -10.03 -32.75
C PHE A 62 6.74 -11.17 -33.64
N HIS A 63 5.52 -11.67 -33.43
CA HIS A 63 4.94 -12.71 -34.28
C HIS A 63 4.76 -12.23 -35.72
N ARG A 64 4.31 -10.99 -35.93
CA ARG A 64 4.16 -10.38 -37.28
C ARG A 64 5.52 -10.27 -37.99
N VAL A 65 6.54 -9.76 -37.31
CA VAL A 65 7.90 -9.67 -37.86
C VAL A 65 8.47 -11.05 -38.19
N ASN A 66 8.24 -12.04 -37.34
CA ASN A 66 8.70 -13.41 -37.61
C ASN A 66 8.01 -14.01 -38.84
N SER A 67 6.70 -13.82 -39.00
CA SER A 67 6.00 -14.26 -40.22
C SER A 67 6.47 -13.53 -41.48
N ASP A 68 6.79 -12.23 -41.38
CA ASP A 68 7.32 -11.46 -42.51
C ASP A 68 8.72 -11.93 -42.90
N LEU A 69 9.56 -12.30 -41.93
CA LEU A 69 10.88 -12.87 -42.17
C LEU A 69 10.79 -14.25 -42.85
N GLU A 70 9.86 -15.11 -42.42
CA GLU A 70 9.64 -16.42 -43.05
C GLU A 70 9.19 -16.28 -44.51
N THR A 71 8.29 -15.34 -44.80
CA THR A 71 7.86 -15.09 -46.19
C THR A 71 8.99 -14.49 -47.04
N LEU A 72 9.75 -13.53 -46.50
CA LEU A 72 10.95 -12.98 -47.13
C LEU A 72 11.98 -14.06 -47.45
N GLN A 73 12.22 -14.99 -46.54
CA GLN A 73 13.15 -16.10 -46.74
C GLN A 73 12.68 -17.04 -47.87
N LYS A 74 11.38 -17.35 -47.93
CA LYS A 74 10.79 -18.12 -49.03
C LYS A 74 10.92 -17.39 -50.37
N ASP A 75 10.66 -16.10 -50.41
CA ASP A 75 10.76 -15.31 -51.65
C ASP A 75 12.21 -15.16 -52.12
N THR A 76 13.15 -15.04 -51.18
CA THR A 76 14.59 -14.96 -51.50
C THR A 76 15.10 -16.27 -52.08
N THR A 77 14.72 -17.41 -51.48
CA THR A 77 15.09 -18.74 -52.01
C THR A 77 14.45 -19.02 -53.37
N ALA A 78 13.22 -18.57 -53.62
CA ALA A 78 12.58 -18.64 -54.93
C ALA A 78 13.28 -17.75 -55.99
N ALA A 79 13.70 -16.54 -55.60
CA ALA A 79 14.45 -15.63 -56.46
C ALA A 79 15.83 -16.17 -56.84
N GLU A 80 16.52 -16.82 -55.89
CA GLU A 80 17.78 -17.53 -56.14
C GLU A 80 17.60 -18.68 -57.13
N ALA A 81 16.47 -19.40 -57.07
CA ALA A 81 16.14 -20.48 -58.00
C ALA A 81 15.76 -19.96 -59.41
N ASN A 82 15.18 -18.76 -59.53
CA ASN A 82 14.80 -18.16 -60.81
C ASN A 82 15.10 -16.64 -60.87
N PRO A 83 16.35 -16.25 -61.19
CA PRO A 83 16.78 -14.85 -61.14
C PRO A 83 16.06 -13.91 -62.10
N ARG A 84 15.49 -14.42 -63.19
CA ARG A 84 14.79 -13.62 -64.21
C ARG A 84 13.37 -13.21 -63.81
N ALA A 85 12.76 -13.91 -62.85
CA ALA A 85 11.41 -13.63 -62.37
C ALA A 85 11.38 -12.80 -61.08
N ALA A 86 12.54 -12.52 -60.49
CA ALA A 86 12.65 -11.86 -59.20
C ALA A 86 12.51 -10.34 -59.31
N ASP A 87 11.49 -9.79 -58.65
CA ASP A 87 11.33 -8.35 -58.45
C ASP A 87 12.25 -7.84 -57.33
N LEU A 88 13.54 -7.70 -57.64
CA LEU A 88 14.58 -7.24 -56.71
C LEU A 88 14.23 -5.94 -55.95
N PRO A 89 13.59 -4.92 -56.57
CA PRO A 89 13.14 -3.73 -55.86
C PRO A 89 12.20 -4.00 -54.67
N SER A 90 11.22 -4.90 -54.81
CA SER A 90 10.26 -5.17 -53.73
C SER A 90 10.89 -5.97 -52.59
N LEU A 91 11.79 -6.92 -52.89
CA LEU A 91 12.58 -7.63 -51.88
C LEU A 91 13.42 -6.68 -51.04
N ARG A 92 14.07 -5.69 -51.68
CA ARG A 92 14.87 -4.69 -50.98
C ARG A 92 14.00 -3.79 -50.08
N ALA A 93 12.84 -3.36 -50.57
CA ALA A 93 11.90 -2.55 -49.79
C ALA A 93 11.32 -3.29 -48.57
N ARG A 94 11.05 -4.60 -48.71
CA ARG A 94 10.60 -5.42 -47.59
C ARG A 94 11.72 -5.70 -46.58
N SER A 95 12.95 -5.93 -47.06
CA SER A 95 14.13 -6.09 -46.19
C SER A 95 14.43 -4.83 -45.37
N THR A 96 14.33 -3.63 -45.95
CA THR A 96 14.50 -2.38 -45.20
C THR A 96 13.40 -2.19 -44.16
N THR A 97 12.14 -2.51 -44.53
CA THR A 97 11.00 -2.46 -43.61
C THR A 97 11.21 -3.41 -42.43
N ALA A 98 11.59 -4.67 -42.69
CA ALA A 98 11.93 -5.65 -41.66
C ALA A 98 13.08 -5.18 -40.76
N GLY A 99 14.10 -4.54 -41.32
CA GLY A 99 15.19 -3.94 -40.55
C GLY A 99 14.71 -2.84 -39.60
N THR A 100 13.78 -1.98 -40.05
CA THR A 100 13.21 -0.93 -39.20
C THR A 100 12.32 -1.48 -38.09
N THR A 101 11.51 -2.50 -38.37
CA THR A 101 10.65 -3.14 -37.35
C THR A 101 11.47 -3.89 -36.30
N ILE A 102 12.52 -4.63 -36.70
CA ILE A 102 13.45 -5.28 -35.76
C ILE A 102 14.08 -4.27 -34.81
N ASN A 103 14.51 -3.10 -35.32
CA ASN A 103 15.07 -2.04 -34.49
C ASN A 103 14.04 -1.42 -33.53
N ALA A 104 12.79 -1.27 -33.98
CA ALA A 104 11.68 -0.80 -33.14
C ALA A 104 11.36 -1.80 -32.01
N VAL A 105 11.23 -3.09 -32.33
CA VAL A 105 11.01 -4.18 -31.37
C VAL A 105 12.15 -4.25 -30.35
N LYS A 106 13.41 -4.13 -30.81
CA LYS A 106 14.58 -4.10 -29.91
C LYS A 106 14.54 -2.92 -28.95
N LYS A 107 14.06 -1.75 -29.40
CA LYS A 107 13.90 -0.56 -28.55
C LYS A 107 12.81 -0.77 -27.51
N GLN A 108 11.65 -1.31 -27.89
CA GLN A 108 10.56 -1.63 -26.95
C GLN A 108 10.97 -2.72 -25.94
N SER A 109 11.69 -3.76 -26.36
CA SER A 109 12.22 -4.78 -25.47
C SER A 109 13.13 -4.19 -24.38
N ARG A 110 13.99 -3.21 -24.73
CA ARG A 110 14.78 -2.47 -23.73
C ARG A 110 13.92 -1.66 -22.79
N GLN A 111 12.84 -1.04 -23.28
CA GLN A 111 11.91 -0.29 -22.43
C GLN A 111 11.18 -1.21 -21.45
N LEU A 112 10.71 -2.38 -21.90
CA LEU A 112 10.13 -3.40 -21.02
C LEU A 112 11.10 -3.88 -19.95
N ALA A 113 12.37 -4.11 -20.31
CA ALA A 113 13.39 -4.48 -19.33
C ALA A 113 13.56 -3.40 -18.25
N LEU A 114 13.58 -2.11 -18.63
CA LEU A 114 13.62 -1.00 -17.68
C LEU A 114 12.36 -0.95 -16.79
N ILE A 115 11.17 -1.18 -17.37
CA ILE A 115 9.92 -1.19 -16.60
C ILE A 115 9.89 -2.36 -15.62
N ASN A 116 10.36 -3.54 -16.02
CA ASN A 116 10.46 -4.71 -15.14
C ASN A 116 11.38 -4.45 -13.94
N VAL A 117 12.55 -3.82 -14.18
CA VAL A 117 13.45 -3.39 -13.10
C VAL A 117 12.76 -2.39 -12.16
N ARG A 118 12.00 -1.44 -12.71
CA ARG A 118 11.22 -0.49 -11.90
C ARG A 118 10.15 -1.19 -11.08
N GLN A 119 9.45 -2.16 -11.68
CA GLN A 119 8.40 -2.94 -11.01
C GLN A 119 8.99 -3.77 -9.86
N GLN A 120 10.16 -4.38 -10.06
CA GLN A 120 10.87 -5.08 -9.00
C GLN A 120 11.22 -4.14 -7.84
N GLY A 121 11.64 -2.91 -8.13
CA GLY A 121 11.83 -1.86 -7.12
C GLY A 121 10.54 -1.51 -6.36
N ASN A 122 9.42 -1.41 -7.06
CA ASN A 122 8.10 -1.16 -6.45
C ASN A 122 7.67 -2.32 -5.54
N PHE A 123 7.95 -3.58 -5.89
CA PHE A 123 7.68 -4.74 -5.03
C PHE A 123 8.48 -4.70 -3.72
N GLU A 124 9.77 -4.38 -3.79
CA GLU A 124 10.59 -4.20 -2.58
C GLU A 124 10.07 -3.03 -1.72
N HIS A 125 9.64 -1.94 -2.36
CA HIS A 125 8.99 -0.83 -1.66
C HIS A 125 7.71 -1.26 -0.95
N LEU A 126 6.84 -2.04 -1.61
CA LEU A 126 5.60 -2.56 -1.04
C LEU A 126 5.88 -3.49 0.15
N LYS A 127 6.90 -4.35 0.04
CA LYS A 127 7.35 -5.21 1.15
C LYS A 127 7.78 -4.39 2.36
N HIS A 128 8.51 -3.28 2.15
CA HIS A 128 8.85 -2.36 3.23
C HIS A 128 7.63 -1.65 3.83
N LEU A 129 6.63 -1.27 3.02
CA LEU A 129 5.37 -0.71 3.51
C LEU A 129 4.60 -1.70 4.38
N ILE A 130 4.51 -2.97 3.96
CA ILE A 130 3.85 -4.04 4.73
C ILE A 130 4.58 -4.26 6.07
N GLN A 131 5.90 -4.28 6.07
CA GLN A 131 6.68 -4.43 7.31
C GLN A 131 6.44 -3.26 8.27
N ARG A 132 6.36 -2.02 7.76
CA ARG A 132 6.01 -0.84 8.55
C ARG A 132 4.57 -0.91 9.09
N LEU A 133 3.64 -1.44 8.30
CA LEU A 133 2.26 -1.64 8.73
C LEU A 133 2.18 -2.58 9.95
N TRP A 134 2.95 -3.67 9.95
CA TRP A 134 3.04 -4.57 11.11
C TRP A 134 3.57 -3.86 12.35
N LEU A 135 4.57 -2.98 12.21
CA LEU A 135 5.05 -2.17 13.32
C LEU A 135 3.96 -1.22 13.85
N TYR A 136 3.17 -0.61 12.97
CA TYR A 136 2.03 0.24 13.37
C TYR A 136 0.93 -0.56 14.05
N VAL A 137 0.62 -1.77 13.59
CA VAL A 137 -0.35 -2.67 14.24
C VAL A 137 0.14 -3.09 15.63
N ALA A 138 1.42 -3.43 15.77
CA ALA A 138 2.02 -3.76 17.07
C ALA A 138 1.98 -2.56 18.03
N ALA A 139 2.37 -1.37 17.56
CA ALA A 139 2.29 -0.14 18.35
C ALA A 139 0.84 0.21 18.75
N ALA A 140 -0.12 0.04 17.83
CA ALA A 140 -1.54 0.21 18.10
C ALA A 140 -2.04 -0.76 19.18
N ALA A 141 -1.63 -2.04 19.13
CA ALA A 141 -1.98 -3.01 20.16
C ALA A 141 -1.44 -2.59 21.54
N ILE A 142 -0.20 -2.09 21.61
CA ILE A 142 0.39 -1.56 22.84
C ILE A 142 -0.42 -0.36 23.36
N PHE A 143 -0.75 0.61 22.50
CA PHE A 143 -1.55 1.77 22.89
C PHE A 143 -2.97 1.39 23.32
N MET A 144 -3.60 0.43 22.66
CA MET A 144 -4.92 -0.04 23.03
C MET A 144 -4.90 -0.75 24.38
N LEU A 145 -3.96 -1.67 24.60
CA LEU A 145 -3.84 -2.38 25.87
C LEU A 145 -3.49 -1.42 27.02
N GLY A 146 -2.51 -0.53 26.80
CA GLY A 146 -2.12 0.48 27.78
C GLY A 146 -3.24 1.49 28.06
N GLY A 147 -3.92 1.95 27.01
CA GLY A 147 -5.06 2.86 27.12
C GLY A 147 -6.23 2.24 27.87
N LEU A 148 -6.55 0.96 27.60
CA LEU A 148 -7.58 0.21 28.30
C LEU A 148 -7.26 0.05 29.79
N GLN A 149 -6.03 -0.33 30.12
CA GLN A 149 -5.59 -0.44 31.51
C GLN A 149 -5.67 0.91 32.23
N LEU A 150 -5.16 1.98 31.60
CA LEU A 150 -5.17 3.32 32.19
C LEU A 150 -6.60 3.85 32.39
N ALA A 151 -7.48 3.64 31.41
CA ALA A 151 -8.89 4.00 31.50
C ALA A 151 -9.57 3.24 32.65
N PHE A 152 -9.38 1.92 32.71
CA PHE A 152 -9.96 1.06 33.75
C PHE A 152 -9.51 1.48 35.15
N PHE A 153 -8.20 1.69 35.35
CA PHE A 153 -7.68 2.15 36.65
C PHE A 153 -8.14 3.56 37.00
N GLY A 154 -8.19 4.48 36.02
CA GLY A 154 -8.68 5.84 36.21
C GLY A 154 -10.13 5.85 36.70
N PHE A 155 -11.03 5.18 35.97
CA PHE A 155 -12.44 5.10 36.36
C PHE A 155 -12.65 4.35 37.67
N ARG A 156 -11.94 3.24 37.90
CA ARG A 156 -12.02 2.47 39.15
C ARG A 156 -11.61 3.32 40.34
N CYS A 157 -10.47 3.99 40.28
CA CYS A 157 -9.98 4.82 41.37
C CYS A 157 -10.89 6.03 41.62
N TRP A 158 -11.35 6.68 40.55
CA TRP A 158 -12.29 7.79 40.64
C TRP A 158 -13.60 7.38 41.35
N TYR A 159 -14.19 6.26 40.93
CA TYR A 159 -15.44 5.76 41.51
C TYR A 159 -15.31 5.46 43.01
N TYR A 160 -14.30 4.66 43.39
CA TYR A 160 -14.18 4.23 44.79
C TYR A 160 -13.66 5.31 45.72
N ARG A 161 -12.78 6.22 45.26
CA ARG A 161 -12.13 7.21 46.13
C ARG A 161 -12.79 8.57 46.13
N VAL A 162 -13.50 8.94 45.07
CA VAL A 162 -14.10 10.28 44.95
C VAL A 162 -15.61 10.19 44.90
N GLN A 163 -16.17 9.44 43.95
CA GLN A 163 -17.60 9.45 43.72
C GLN A 163 -18.39 8.83 44.87
N LYS A 164 -18.05 7.60 45.27
CA LYS A 164 -18.78 6.90 46.34
C LYS A 164 -18.80 7.68 47.67
N PRO A 165 -17.68 8.22 48.19
CA PRO A 165 -17.72 9.06 49.39
C PRO A 165 -18.55 10.34 49.23
N ALA A 166 -18.51 10.98 48.06
CA ALA A 166 -19.31 12.18 47.78
C ALA A 166 -20.81 11.87 47.76
N ASP A 167 -21.19 10.74 47.14
CA ASP A 167 -22.58 10.27 47.09
C ASP A 167 -23.09 9.91 48.49
N ASP A 168 -22.28 9.23 49.31
CA ASP A 168 -22.60 8.90 50.70
C ASP A 168 -22.82 10.16 51.56
N LEU A 169 -22.04 11.22 51.34
CA LEU A 169 -22.20 12.50 52.03
C LEU A 169 -23.47 13.24 51.59
N LEU A 170 -23.74 13.27 50.28
CA LEU A 170 -24.93 13.89 49.72
C LEU A 170 -26.21 13.23 50.26
N GLN A 171 -26.24 11.91 50.37
CA GLN A 171 -27.37 11.17 50.95
C GLN A 171 -27.62 11.52 52.42
N ARG A 172 -26.56 11.74 53.22
CA ARG A 172 -26.71 12.17 54.62
C ARG A 172 -27.31 13.57 54.70
N GLN A 173 -26.84 14.51 53.87
CA GLN A 173 -27.38 15.87 53.81
C GLN A 173 -28.85 15.92 53.39
N ILE A 174 -29.25 15.08 52.44
CA ILE A 174 -30.65 14.94 52.03
C ILE A 174 -31.50 14.41 53.19
N ARG A 175 -30.99 13.45 53.96
CA ARG A 175 -31.73 12.90 55.11
C ARG A 175 -31.90 13.93 56.23
N GLU A 176 -30.85 14.66 56.58
CA GLU A 176 -30.88 15.69 57.62
C GLU A 176 -31.76 16.89 57.25
N SER A 177 -31.85 17.27 55.97
CA SER A 177 -32.74 18.34 55.52
C SER A 177 -34.21 17.94 55.45
N SER A 178 -34.51 16.64 55.52
CA SER A 178 -35.88 16.10 55.50
C SER A 178 -36.49 15.81 56.88
N SER A 179 -35.69 15.89 57.94
CA SER A 179 -36.09 15.68 59.34
C SER A 179 -36.28 16.99 60.07
#